data_AF-A0A1E3ZU18-F1
#
_entry.id   AF-A0A1E3ZU18-F1
#
_cell.length_a   1.000
_cell.length_b   1.000
_cell.length_c   1.000
_cell.angle_alpha   90.00
_cell.angle_beta   90.00
_cell.angle_gamma   90.00
#
_symmetry.space_group_name_H-M   'P 1'
#
loop_
_entity.id
_entity.type
_entity.pdbx_description
1 polymer ?
#
loop_
_entity_poly.entity_id
_entity_poly.type
_entity_poly.pdbx_seq_one_letter_code
_entity_poly.pdbx_strand_id
1 'polypeptide(L)'
;MDLHEYTEYYYKNAGKKIAKNFYGEVRQTIKILKQNPYFQISHDAFRKVLLKKFPLIIFYTIIDDNILIVRIFYTSQNPEKYP
;
A
#
# COMPACT_ATOMS: atom_id res chain seq x y z
N MET A 1 7.03 6.32 4.47
CA MET A 1 5.86 7.12 4.80
C MET A 1 4.70 6.17 5.06
N ASP A 2 3.89 6.46 6.06
CA ASP A 2 2.67 5.71 6.34
C ASP A 2 1.47 6.22 5.52
N LEU A 3 0.30 5.60 5.69
CA LEU A 3 -0.92 5.98 4.96
C LEU A 3 -1.34 7.44 5.19
N HIS A 4 -1.16 7.94 6.41
CA HIS A 4 -1.56 9.30 6.78
C HIS A 4 -0.65 10.31 6.08
N GLU A 5 0.67 10.09 6.14
CA GLU A 5 1.67 10.93 5.48
C GLU A 5 1.47 10.99 3.95
N TYR A 6 1.16 9.86 3.30
CA TYR A 6 0.83 9.86 1.87
C TYR A 6 -0.48 10.59 1.56
N THR A 7 -1.49 10.46 2.42
CA THR A 7 -2.77 11.16 2.25
C THR A 7 -2.58 12.67 2.36
N GLU A 8 -1.80 13.12 3.35
CA GLU A 8 -1.41 14.53 3.48
C GLU A 8 -0.58 15.02 2.29
N TYR A 9 0.37 14.22 1.81
CA TYR A 9 1.20 14.56 0.65
C TYR A 9 0.32 14.85 -0.57
N TYR A 10 -0.62 13.96 -0.89
CA TYR A 10 -1.55 14.18 -2.01
C TYR A 10 -2.49 15.35 -1.75
N TYR A 11 -2.91 15.58 -0.50
CA TYR A 11 -3.76 16.72 -0.16
C TYR A 11 -3.05 18.05 -0.44
N LYS A 12 -1.79 18.16 0.01
CA LYS A 12 -0.96 19.37 -0.11
C LYS A 12 -0.49 19.62 -1.54
N ASN A 13 -0.11 18.59 -2.29
CA ASN A 13 0.55 18.73 -3.59
C ASN A 13 -0.36 18.51 -4.81
N ALA A 14 -1.44 17.74 -4.66
CA ALA A 14 -2.32 17.33 -5.77
C ALA A 14 -3.79 17.72 -5.54
N GLY A 15 -4.12 18.20 -4.34
CA GLY A 15 -5.45 18.67 -3.97
C GLY A 15 -6.37 17.59 -3.40
N LYS A 16 -7.45 18.07 -2.76
CA LYS A 16 -8.40 17.25 -1.98
C LYS A 16 -9.01 16.08 -2.75
N LYS A 17 -9.32 16.27 -4.04
CA LYS A 17 -9.91 15.23 -4.89
C LYS A 17 -8.96 14.04 -5.06
N ILE A 18 -7.69 14.31 -5.33
CA ILE A 18 -6.67 13.26 -5.54
C ILE A 18 -6.37 12.55 -4.23
N ALA A 19 -6.26 13.28 -3.12
CA ALA A 19 -6.09 12.69 -1.78
C ALA A 19 -7.23 11.73 -1.42
N LYS A 20 -8.48 12.12 -1.68
CA LYS A 20 -9.67 11.26 -1.46
C LYS A 20 -9.63 10.01 -2.35
N ASN A 21 -9.22 10.16 -3.61
CA ASN A 21 -9.08 9.03 -4.54
C ASN A 21 -7.98 8.05 -4.08
N PHE A 22 -6.85 8.56 -3.62
CA PHE A 22 -5.76 7.75 -3.05
C PHE A 22 -6.24 6.94 -1.84
N TYR A 23 -6.86 7.60 -0.86
CA TYR A 23 -7.39 6.93 0.32
C TYR A 23 -8.45 5.87 -0.04
N GLY A 24 -9.32 6.19 -0.98
CA GLY A 24 -10.33 5.25 -1.50
C GLY A 24 -9.71 4.01 -2.16
N GLU A 25 -8.66 4.20 -2.97
CA GLU A 25 -7.92 3.12 -3.60
C GLU A 25 -7.26 2.20 -2.56
N VAL A 26 -6.57 2.77 -1.56
CA VAL A 26 -5.96 1.98 -0.49
C VAL A 26 -7.01 1.16 0.26
N ARG A 27 -8.16 1.77 0.62
CA ARG A 27 -9.26 1.03 1.26
C ARG A 27 -9.79 -0.10 0.39
N GLN A 28 -9.93 0.11 -0.91
CA GLN A 28 -10.40 -0.92 -1.83
C GLN A 28 -9.40 -2.08 -1.91
N THR A 29 -8.10 -1.78 -1.99
CA THR A 29 -7.04 -2.79 -1.96
C THR A 29 -7.07 -3.61 -0.66
N ILE A 30 -7.20 -2.95 0.50
CA ILE A 30 -7.31 -3.66 1.79
C ILE A 30 -8.54 -4.57 1.82
N LYS A 31 -9.69 -4.13 1.29
CA LYS A 31 -10.88 -4.99 1.20
C LYS A 31 -10.63 -6.24 0.36
N ILE A 32 -9.91 -6.12 -0.75
CA ILE A 32 -9.52 -7.25 -1.60
C ILE A 32 -8.56 -8.18 -0.83
N LEU A 33 -7.57 -7.62 -0.13
CA LEU A 33 -6.66 -8.40 0.70
C LEU A 33 -7.40 -9.17 1.81
N LYS A 34 -8.41 -8.57 2.44
CA LYS A 34 -9.22 -9.27 3.46
C LYS A 34 -10.02 -10.45 2.91
N GLN A 35 -10.42 -10.40 1.64
CA GLN A 35 -11.13 -11.50 0.98
C GLN A 35 -10.20 -12.63 0.54
N ASN A 36 -8.95 -12.30 0.18
CA ASN A 36 -7.93 -13.26 -0.15
C ASN A 36 -6.55 -12.70 0.24
N PRO A 37 -6.04 -12.98 1.45
CA PRO A 37 -4.80 -12.36 1.92
C PRO A 37 -3.55 -13.03 1.33
N TYR A 38 -3.70 -14.13 0.59
CA TYR A 38 -2.60 -14.93 0.07
C TYR A 38 -2.05 -14.44 -1.28
N PHE A 39 -2.22 -13.16 -1.62
CA PHE A 39 -1.57 -12.59 -2.80
C PHE A 39 -0.04 -12.73 -2.71
N GLN A 40 0.56 -13.02 -3.87
CA GLN A 40 1.98 -13.20 -4.19
C GLN A 40 2.96 -13.07 -3.01
N ILE A 41 3.54 -14.22 -2.60
CA ILE A 41 4.62 -14.27 -1.60
C ILE A 41 5.86 -13.64 -2.24
N SER A 42 6.38 -12.55 -1.67
CA SER A 42 7.79 -12.18 -1.87
C SER A 42 8.65 -12.91 -0.84
N HIS A 43 9.93 -13.09 -1.14
CA HIS A 43 10.92 -13.61 -0.19
C HIS A 43 10.75 -12.96 1.20
N ASP A 44 10.88 -13.76 2.26
CA ASP A 44 10.94 -13.33 3.67
C ASP A 44 9.65 -12.82 4.35
N ALA A 45 8.55 -13.59 4.28
CA ALA A 45 7.32 -13.40 5.08
C ALA A 45 6.54 -12.07 4.86
N PHE A 46 7.04 -11.20 3.99
CA PHE A 46 6.34 -10.00 3.53
C PHE A 46 5.66 -10.27 2.19
N ARG A 47 4.45 -9.75 2.06
CA ARG A 47 3.66 -9.77 0.84
C ARG A 47 3.61 -8.36 0.28
N LYS A 48 3.52 -8.26 -1.04
CA LYS A 48 3.40 -6.98 -1.75
C LYS A 48 2.15 -6.94 -2.60
N VAL A 49 1.46 -5.80 -2.61
CA VAL A 49 0.35 -5.55 -3.53
C VAL A 49 0.49 -4.17 -4.15
N LEU A 50 0.29 -4.09 -5.47
CA LEU A 50 0.28 -2.85 -6.22
C LEU A 50 -1.09 -2.18 -6.10
N LEU A 51 -1.11 -0.87 -5.88
CA LEU A 51 -2.32 -0.06 -6.09
C LEU A 51 -2.60 0.02 -7.59
N LYS A 52 -3.85 -0.13 -8.02
CA LYS A 52 -4.18 -0.15 -9.46
C LYS A 52 -4.11 1.24 -10.07
N LYS A 53 -4.50 2.28 -9.31
CA LYS A 53 -4.56 3.66 -9.78
C LYS A 53 -3.35 4.52 -9.43
N PHE A 54 -2.46 4.02 -8.58
CA PHE A 54 -1.28 4.76 -8.12
C PHE A 54 -0.05 3.88 -8.27
N PRO A 55 1.10 4.44 -8.68
CA PRO A 55 2.36 3.69 -8.79
C PRO A 55 2.95 3.44 -7.39
N LEU A 56 2.19 2.79 -6.52
CA LEU A 56 2.54 2.51 -5.13
C LEU A 56 2.37 1.02 -4.82
N ILE A 57 3.29 0.49 -4.01
CA ILE A 57 3.31 -0.87 -3.48
C ILE A 57 2.98 -0.79 -1.98
N ILE A 58 2.02 -1.59 -1.54
CA ILE A 58 1.76 -1.85 -0.12
C ILE A 58 2.48 -3.14 0.26
N PHE A 59 3.40 -3.04 1.22
CA PHE A 59 4.01 -4.18 1.90
C PHE A 59 3.20 -4.50 3.14
N TYR A 60 2.80 -5.77 3.28
CA TYR A 60 2.03 -6.24 4.41
C TYR A 60 2.46 -7.64 4.82
N THR A 61 2.15 -8.01 6.06
CA THR A 61 2.29 -9.38 6.55
C THR A 61 0.98 -9.84 7.19
N ILE A 62 0.88 -11.13 7.48
CA ILE A 62 -0.28 -11.74 8.11
C ILE A 62 0.21 -12.31 9.44
N ILE A 63 -0.34 -11.83 10.55
CA ILE A 63 -0.04 -12.31 11.92
C ILE A 63 -1.38 -12.62 12.56
N ASP A 64 -1.57 -13.87 13.03
CA ASP A 64 -2.81 -14.32 13.67
C ASP A 64 -4.08 -13.93 12.87
N ASP A 65 -4.08 -14.22 11.56
CA ASP A 65 -5.15 -13.85 10.59
C ASP A 65 -5.40 -12.34 10.41
N ASN A 66 -4.56 -11.48 11.00
CA ASN A 66 -4.63 -10.04 10.83
C ASN A 66 -3.64 -9.54 9.77
N ILE A 67 -4.11 -8.71 8.85
CA ILE A 67 -3.27 -8.03 7.86
C ILE A 67 -2.62 -6.81 8.52
N LEU A 68 -1.29 -6.87 8.69
CA LEU A 68 -0.49 -5.75 9.15
C LEU A 68 0.17 -5.05 7.97
N ILE A 69 -0.18 -3.80 7.72
CA ILE A 69 0.48 -2.96 6.71
C ILE A 69 1.79 -2.45 7.29
N VAL A 70 2.90 -2.90 6.72
CA VAL A 70 4.25 -2.59 7.19
C VAL A 70 4.74 -1.28 6.55
N ARG A 71 4.51 -1.11 5.24
CA ARG A 71 5.00 0.07 4.51
C ARG A 71 4.26 0.31 3.20
N ILE A 72 4.25 1.57 2.75
CA ILE A 72 3.80 1.97 1.41
C ILE A 72 4.98 2.63 0.69
N PHE A 73 5.23 2.27 -0.58
CA PHE A 73 6.35 2.75 -1.40
C PHE A 73 5.95 3.09 -2.83
N TYR A 74 6.65 4.01 -3.49
CA TYR A 74 6.51 4.20 -4.94
C TYR A 74 7.19 3.06 -5.72
N THR A 75 6.55 2.60 -6.79
CA THR A 75 7.09 1.56 -7.69
C THR A 75 8.39 1.98 -8.38
N SER A 76 8.64 3.30 -8.49
CA SER A 76 9.86 3.88 -9.05
C SER A 76 10.97 4.10 -8.02
N GLN A 77 10.76 3.79 -6.73
CA GLN A 77 11.87 3.80 -5.78
C GLN A 77 12.74 2.56 -5.97
N ASN A 78 14.04 2.83 -6.08
CA ASN A 78 15.12 1.90 -6.38
C ASN A 78 14.96 0.52 -5.69
N PRO A 79 15.08 -0.61 -6.42
CA PRO A 79 14.94 -1.95 -5.85
C PRO A 79 15.88 -2.26 -4.69
N GLU A 80 17.00 -1.57 -4.59
CA GLU A 80 17.97 -1.69 -3.48
C GLU A 80 17.45 -1.20 -2.12
N LYS A 81 16.25 -0.59 -2.05
CA LYS A 81 15.58 -0.21 -0.79
C LYS A 81 14.48 -1.21 -0.37
N TYR A 82 14.30 -2.30 -1.10
CA TYR A 82 13.50 -3.41 -0.59
C TYR A 82 14.26 -4.05 0.59
N PRO A 83 13.58 -4.32 1.73
CA PRO A 83 14.19 -5.06 2.82
C PRO A 83 14.59 -6.47 2.36
#